data_AF-A0A957VT70-F1
#
_entry.id   AF-A0A957VT70-F1
#
_cell.length_a   1.000
_cell.length_b   1.000
_cell.length_c   1.000
_cell.angle_alpha   90.00
_cell.angle_beta   90.00
_cell.angle_gamma   90.00
#
_symmetry.space_group_name_H-M   'P 1'
#
loop_
_entity.id
_entity.type
_entity.pdbx_description
1 polymer ?
#
loop_
_entity_poly.entity_id
_entity_poly.type
_entity_poly.pdbx_seq_one_letter_code
_entity_poly.pdbx_strand_id
1 'polypeptide(L)'
;SVPFLFTALKISATASVIGAIIGELPVGSTRGIGVQIVVGSQYNTFNPGYLWATIIMAALLGMLFYGAVALAERLIVRWKRPED
;
A
#
# COMPACT_ATOMS: atom_id res chain seq x y z
N SER A 1 17.75 20.24 -2.56
CA SER A 1 16.67 19.50 -3.26
C SER A 1 16.51 18.02 -2.86
N VAL A 2 17.41 17.43 -2.07
CA VAL A 2 17.34 16.01 -1.65
C VAL A 2 16.09 15.66 -0.79
N PRO A 3 15.64 16.50 0.17
CA PRO A 3 14.45 16.18 0.98
C PRO A 3 13.16 16.12 0.17
N PHE A 4 13.05 16.95 -0.87
CA PHE A 4 11.86 17.01 -1.73
C PHE A 4 11.71 15.75 -2.59
N LEU A 5 12.83 15.19 -3.06
CA LEU A 5 12.85 13.92 -3.81
C LEU A 5 12.32 12.76 -2.95
N PHE A 6 12.70 12.68 -1.67
CA PHE A 6 12.22 11.64 -0.76
C PHE A 6 10.75 11.79 -0.39
N THR A 7 10.26 13.02 -0.24
CA THR A 7 8.83 13.29 -0.05
C THR A 7 8.02 12.85 -1.27
N ALA A 8 8.48 13.18 -2.48
CA ALA A 8 7.84 12.73 -3.71
C ALA A 8 7.88 11.20 -3.86
N LEU A 9 9.00 10.56 -3.50
CA LEU A 9 9.16 9.10 -3.53
C LEU A 9 8.22 8.39 -2.55
N LYS A 10 8.00 8.96 -1.38
CA LYS A 10 7.03 8.44 -0.40
C LYS A 10 5.61 8.43 -0.94
N ILE A 11 5.20 9.53 -1.59
CA ILE A 11 3.86 9.67 -2.17
C ILE A 11 3.70 8.72 -3.37
N SER A 12 4.70 8.62 -4.24
CA SER A 12 4.64 7.75 -5.42
C SER A 12 4.64 6.27 -5.04
N ALA A 13 5.33 5.89 -3.96
CA ALA A 13 5.33 4.51 -3.50
C ALA A 13 3.97 4.07 -2.93
N THR A 14 3.28 4.90 -2.14
CA THR A 14 1.90 4.59 -1.72
C THR A 14 0.95 4.55 -2.91
N ALA A 15 1.10 5.46 -3.88
CA ALA A 15 0.31 5.46 -5.10
C ALA A 15 0.52 4.18 -5.93
N SER A 16 1.75 3.65 -5.97
CA SER A 16 2.07 2.40 -6.67
C SER A 16 1.36 1.19 -6.05
N VAL A 17 1.25 1.11 -4.72
CA VAL A 17 0.50 0.04 -4.04
C VAL A 17 -0.97 0.08 -4.38
N ILE A 18 -1.58 1.27 -4.33
CA ILE A 18 -2.99 1.46 -4.73
C ILE A 18 -3.17 1.06 -6.20
N GLY A 19 -2.25 1.47 -7.07
CA GLY A 19 -2.25 1.08 -8.49
C GLY A 19 -2.13 -0.43 -8.70
N ALA A 20 -1.32 -1.13 -7.90
CA ALA A 20 -1.20 -2.58 -7.96
C ALA A 20 -2.48 -3.30 -7.50
N ILE A 21 -3.12 -2.81 -6.43
CA ILE A 21 -4.39 -3.36 -5.91
C ILE A 21 -5.53 -3.12 -6.92
N ILE A 22 -5.64 -1.92 -7.49
CA ILE A 22 -6.68 -1.64 -8.49
C ILE A 22 -6.37 -2.38 -9.81
N GLY A 23 -5.09 -2.45 -10.19
CA GLY A 23 -4.62 -3.11 -11.40
C GLY A 23 -4.78 -4.63 -11.41
N GLU A 24 -5.03 -5.27 -10.26
CA GLU A 24 -5.33 -6.70 -10.21
C GLU A 24 -6.78 -7.03 -10.63
N LEU A 25 -7.68 -6.04 -10.60
CA LEU A 25 -9.11 -6.20 -10.89
C LEU A 25 -9.42 -6.52 -12.37
N PRO A 26 -8.81 -5.86 -13.39
CA PRO A 26 -9.11 -6.12 -14.80
C PRO A 26 -8.56 -7.46 -15.30
N VAL A 27 -7.60 -8.07 -14.58
CA VAL A 27 -6.90 -9.29 -14.98
C VAL A 27 -7.77 -10.54 -14.78
N GLY A 28 -8.93 -10.42 -14.12
CA GLY A 28 -9.83 -11.56 -13.88
C GLY A 28 -9.28 -12.58 -12.90
N SER A 29 -8.31 -12.19 -12.05
CA SER A 29 -7.79 -13.07 -11.01
C SER A 29 -8.90 -13.40 -10.00
N THR A 30 -9.09 -14.68 -9.69
CA THR A 30 -10.05 -15.12 -8.66
C THR A 30 -9.50 -15.01 -7.24
N ARG A 31 -8.19 -14.71 -7.10
CA ARG A 31 -7.45 -14.69 -5.84
C ARG A 31 -6.54 -13.46 -5.82
N GLY A 32 -7.06 -12.36 -5.28
CA GLY A 32 -6.35 -11.07 -5.16
C GLY A 32 -6.96 -10.23 -4.04
N ILE A 33 -6.20 -9.35 -3.40
CA ILE A 33 -6.66 -8.62 -2.21
C ILE A 33 -7.79 -7.66 -2.57
N GLY A 34 -7.63 -6.89 -3.65
CA GLY A 34 -8.64 -6.02 -4.23
C GLY A 34 -9.85 -6.79 -4.74
N VAL A 35 -9.65 -7.96 -5.34
CA VAL A 35 -10.76 -8.83 -5.78
C VAL A 35 -11.57 -9.31 -4.58
N GLN A 36 -10.91 -9.75 -3.49
CA GLN A 36 -11.60 -10.21 -2.28
C GLN A 36 -12.34 -9.07 -1.55
N ILE A 37 -11.84 -7.83 -1.61
CA ILE A 37 -12.58 -6.65 -1.11
C ILE A 37 -13.84 -6.42 -1.94
N VAL A 38 -13.73 -6.41 -3.28
CA VAL A 38 -14.87 -6.16 -4.17
C VAL A 38 -15.89 -7.30 -4.09
N VAL A 39 -15.44 -8.56 -4.12
CA VAL A 39 -16.29 -9.75 -3.94
C VAL A 39 -16.93 -9.73 -2.56
N GLY A 40 -16.18 -9.51 -1.48
CA GLY A 40 -16.74 -9.41 -0.12
C GLY A 40 -17.77 -8.29 0.04
N SER A 41 -17.56 -7.15 -0.64
CA SER A 41 -18.49 -6.02 -0.66
C SER A 41 -19.77 -6.32 -1.45
N GLN A 42 -19.65 -6.96 -2.61
CA GLN A 42 -20.80 -7.32 -3.47
C GLN A 42 -21.61 -8.50 -2.90
N TYR A 43 -20.96 -9.48 -2.28
CA TYR A 43 -21.58 -10.67 -1.68
C TYR A 43 -21.77 -10.55 -0.16
N ASN A 44 -21.96 -9.32 0.35
CA ASN A 44 -22.16 -8.94 1.76
C ASN A 44 -23.24 -9.74 2.52
N THR A 45 -23.93 -10.66 1.88
CA THR A 45 -24.89 -11.60 2.45
C THR A 45 -24.24 -12.73 3.27
N PHE A 46 -22.98 -13.13 3.03
CA PHE A 46 -22.47 -14.39 3.61
C PHE A 46 -21.57 -14.27 4.86
N ASN A 47 -20.82 -13.18 5.08
CA ASN A 47 -20.11 -12.94 6.35
C ASN A 47 -19.47 -11.55 6.42
N PRO A 48 -20.01 -10.58 7.19
CA PRO A 48 -19.38 -9.25 7.32
C PRO A 48 -17.97 -9.32 7.90
N GLY A 49 -17.67 -10.33 8.73
CA GLY A 49 -16.33 -10.51 9.32
C GLY A 49 -15.22 -10.71 8.27
N TYR A 50 -15.52 -11.38 7.15
CA TYR A 50 -14.54 -11.64 6.09
C TYR A 50 -14.19 -10.37 5.30
N LEU A 51 -15.17 -9.50 5.06
CA LEU A 51 -14.96 -8.21 4.40
C LEU A 51 -14.03 -7.32 5.23
N TRP A 52 -14.33 -7.15 6.52
CA TRP A 52 -13.52 -6.35 7.44
C TRP A 52 -12.11 -6.93 7.60
N ALA A 53 -11.95 -8.25 7.68
CA ALA A 53 -10.65 -8.89 7.70
C ALA A 53 -9.83 -8.58 6.44
N THR A 54 -10.47 -8.60 5.26
CA THR A 54 -9.80 -8.29 3.99
C THR A 54 -9.39 -6.81 3.92
N ILE A 55 -10.24 -5.89 4.40
CA ILE A 55 -9.94 -4.46 4.48
C ILE A 55 -8.73 -4.21 5.42
N ILE A 56 -8.71 -4.84 6.59
CA ILE A 56 -7.58 -4.74 7.53
C ILE A 56 -6.30 -5.29 6.90
N MET A 57 -6.37 -6.44 6.21
CA MET A 57 -5.21 -7.00 5.51
C MET A 57 -4.68 -6.07 4.41
N ALA A 58 -5.56 -5.43 3.64
CA ALA A 58 -5.16 -4.45 2.65
C ALA A 58 -4.53 -3.20 3.27
N ALA A 59 -5.09 -2.71 4.39
CA ALA A 59 -4.52 -1.60 5.14
C ALA A 59 -3.13 -1.93 5.69
N LEU A 60 -2.94 -3.14 6.22
CA LEU A 60 -1.64 -3.63 6.70
C LEU A 60 -0.61 -3.74 5.57
N LEU A 61 -1.02 -4.22 4.38
CA LEU A 61 -0.13 -4.27 3.22
C LEU A 61 0.29 -2.86 2.78
N GLY A 62 -0.64 -1.92 2.74
CA GLY A 62 -0.34 -0.51 2.45
C GLY A 62 0.61 0.09 3.48
N MET A 63 0.40 -0.18 4.77
CA MET A 63 1.26 0.28 5.85
C MET A 63 2.66 -0.35 5.79
N LEU A 64 2.77 -1.62 5.40
CA LEU A 64 4.04 -2.32 5.22
C LEU A 64 4.87 -1.67 4.10
N PHE A 65 4.26 -1.38 2.96
CA PHE A 65 4.95 -0.70 1.86
C PHE A 65 5.35 0.72 2.22
N TYR A 66 4.45 1.47 2.87
CA TYR A 66 4.81 2.79 3.40
C TYR A 66 6.00 2.71 4.37
N GLY A 67 5.97 1.73 5.27
CA GLY A 67 7.06 1.46 6.21
C GLY A 67 8.37 1.12 5.50
N ALA A 68 8.35 0.30 4.45
CA ALA A 68 9.52 -0.03 3.65
C ALA A 68 10.15 1.22 3.00
N VAL A 69 9.31 2.13 2.49
CA VAL A 69 9.76 3.38 1.87
C VAL A 69 10.28 4.36 2.93
N ALA A 70 9.62 4.44 4.09
CA ALA A 70 10.08 5.24 5.22
C ALA A 70 11.41 4.72 5.80
N LEU A 71 11.63 3.40 5.81
CA LEU A 71 12.91 2.79 6.15
C LEU A 71 13.99 3.12 5.13
N ALA A 72 13.68 3.02 3.83
CA ALA A 72 14.59 3.40 2.77
C ALA A 72 15.00 4.87 2.86
N GLU A 73 14.04 5.78 3.13
CA GLU A 73 14.33 7.18 3.43
C GLU A 73 15.23 7.31 4.66
N ARG A 74 14.91 6.65 5.77
CA ARG A 74 15.71 6.76 7.00
C ARG A 74 17.15 6.27 6.82
N LEU A 75 17.37 5.23 6.00
CA LEU A 75 18.70 4.71 5.69
C LEU A 75 19.50 5.66 4.80
N ILE A 76 18.87 6.28 3.79
CA ILE A 76 19.55 7.16 2.84
C ILE A 76 19.71 8.59 3.40
N VAL A 77 18.72 9.11 4.12
CA VAL A 77 18.77 10.43 4.76
C VAL A 77 19.68 10.44 5.99
N ARG A 78 19.89 9.30 6.67
CA ARG A 78 20.92 9.18 7.72
C ARG A 78 22.34 9.52 7.24
N TRP A 79 22.58 9.49 5.93
CA TRP A 79 23.86 9.85 5.33
C TRP A 79 24.06 11.37 5.13
N LYS A 80 23.01 12.20 5.29
CA LYS A 80 23.17 13.66 5.41
C LYS A 80 23.75 13.97 6.79
N ARG A 81 25.08 13.91 6.84
CA ARG A 81 25.97 14.47 7.87
C ARG A 81 25.45 15.85 8.31
N PRO A 82 25.50 16.19 9.61
CA PRO A 82 25.32 17.58 10.05
C PRO A 82 26.35 18.41 9.30
N GLU A 83 25.91 19.37 8.49
CA GLU A 83 26.77 20.41 7.96
C GLU A 83 26.37 21.69 8.68
N ASP A 84 27.38 22.25 9.34
CA ASP A 84 27.44 23.41 10.22
C ASP A 84 27.05 24.72 9.51
#